data_AF-Q9A0P8-F1
#
_entry.id   AF-Q9A0P8-F1
#
_cell.length_a   1.000
_cell.length_b   1.000
_cell.length_c   1.000
_cell.angle_alpha   90.00
_cell.angle_beta   90.00
_cell.angle_gamma   90.00
#
_symmetry.space_group_name_H-M   'P 1'
#
loop_
_entity.id
_entity.type
_entity.pdbx_description
1 polymer ?
#
loop_
_entity_poly.entity_id
_entity_poly.type
_entity_poly.pdbx_seq_one_letter_code
_entity_poly.pdbx_strand_id
1 'polypeptide(L)' 'MKIDYINFFEQVVPDWMRESNVKMQEVGFNTEAYWQWANQSIVAICEKYGNDSLINGQFHLIWEWLEDKANGG' A
#
# COMPACT_ATOMS: atom_id res chain seq x y z
N MET A 1 -20.59 -5.07 -5.75
CA MET A 1 -19.98 -3.85 -6.32
C MET A 1 -19.19 -4.25 -7.56
N LYS A 2 -19.32 -3.55 -8.68
CA LYS A 2 -18.42 -3.80 -9.82
C LYS A 2 -17.16 -2.97 -9.58
N ILE A 3 -16.04 -3.63 -9.36
CA ILE A 3 -14.75 -2.98 -9.14
C ILE A 3 -14.23 -2.49 -10.50
N ASP A 4 -13.80 -1.24 -10.54
CA ASP A 4 -13.05 -0.70 -11.68
C ASP A 4 -11.56 -0.94 -11.46
N TYR A 5 -11.07 -2.05 -11.99
CA TYR A 5 -9.66 -2.43 -11.86
C TYR A 5 -8.74 -1.49 -12.65
N ILE A 6 -9.19 -0.90 -13.76
CA ILE A 6 -8.37 0.06 -14.51
C ILE A 6 -8.10 1.27 -13.62
N ASN A 7 -9.15 1.84 -13.02
CA ASN A 7 -8.98 2.94 -12.06
C ASN A 7 -8.11 2.55 -10.85
N PHE A 8 -8.25 1.33 -10.33
CA PHE A 8 -7.42 0.86 -9.22
C PHE A 8 -5.91 0.91 -9.56
N PHE A 9 -5.52 0.36 -10.71
CA PHE A 9 -4.11 0.32 -11.10
C PHE A 9 -3.58 1.65 -11.64
N GLU A 10 -4.43 2.49 -12.25
CA GLU A 10 -4.01 3.77 -12.83
C GLU A 10 -4.02 4.93 -11.84
N GLN A 11 -4.81 4.85 -10.76
CA GLN A 11 -4.99 5.94 -9.80
C GLN A 11 -4.68 5.49 -8.37
N VAL A 12 -5.40 4.49 -7.86
CA VAL A 12 -5.33 4.14 -6.43
C VAL A 12 -3.94 3.65 -6.01
N VAL A 13 -3.35 2.73 -6.78
CA VAL A 13 -2.00 2.23 -6.49
C VAL A 13 -0.95 3.35 -6.62
N PRO A 14 -0.90 4.12 -7.74
CA PRO A 14 0.01 5.25 -7.85
C PRO A 14 -0.14 6.32 -6.77
N ASP A 15 -1.38 6.66 -6.37
CA ASP A 15 -1.64 7.64 -5.33
C ASP A 15 -1.14 7.15 -3.97
N TRP A 16 -1.42 5.89 -3.62
CA TRP A 16 -0.90 5.29 -2.39
C TRP A 16 0.63 5.28 -2.38
N MET A 17 1.28 4.97 -3.51
CA MET A 17 2.75 5.02 -3.61
C MET A 17 3.31 6.43 -3.41
N ARG A 18 2.61 7.47 -3.92
CA ARG A 18 3.00 8.87 -3.66
C ARG A 18 2.86 9.23 -2.18
N GLU A 19 1.75 8.85 -1.55
CA GLU A 19 1.55 9.08 -0.11
C GLU A 19 2.58 8.33 0.74
N SER A 20 2.92 7.10 0.35
CA SER A 20 3.95 6.30 0.99
C SER A 20 5.31 7.00 0.93
N ASN A 21 5.68 7.58 -0.22
CA ASN A 21 6.89 8.39 -0.35
C ASN A 21 6.90 9.60 0.59
N VAL A 22 5.78 10.32 0.69
CA VAL A 22 5.64 11.46 1.62
C VAL A 22 5.79 10.97 3.06
N LYS A 23 5.11 9.88 3.43
CA LYS A 23 5.18 9.33 4.78
C LYS A 23 6.59 8.88 5.15
N MET A 24 7.30 8.24 4.23
CA MET A 24 8.70 7.86 4.42
C MET A 24 9.60 9.08 4.73
N GLN A 25 9.36 10.23 4.09
CA GLN A 25 10.11 11.46 4.39
C GLN A 25 9.73 12.07 5.75
N GLU A 26 8.46 11.97 6.13
CA GLU A 26 7.95 12.56 7.38
C GLU A 26 8.42 11.82 8.63
N VAL A 27 8.36 10.48 8.63
CA VAL A 27 8.61 9.67 9.83
C VAL A 27 9.83 8.76 9.72
N GLY A 28 10.49 8.75 8.56
CA GLY A 28 11.60 7.84 8.25
C GLY A 28 11.13 6.47 7.80
N PHE A 29 11.77 5.93 6.75
CA PHE A 29 11.55 4.55 6.31
C PHE A 29 12.02 3.55 7.36
N ASN A 30 11.35 2.39 7.41
CA ASN A 30 11.60 1.30 8.36
C ASN A 30 11.45 1.69 9.85
N THR A 31 10.68 2.75 10.13
CA THR A 31 10.26 3.08 11.50
C THR A 31 8.92 2.43 11.81
N GLU A 32 8.63 2.21 13.10
CA GLU A 32 7.33 1.70 13.52
C GLU A 32 6.17 2.59 13.04
N ALA A 33 6.36 3.93 13.07
CA ALA A 33 5.37 4.88 12.60
C ALA A 33 5.05 4.71 11.11
N TYR A 34 6.06 4.44 10.27
CA TYR A 34 5.87 4.16 8.86
C TYR A 34 5.08 2.86 8.66
N TRP A 35 5.48 1.78 9.34
CA TRP A 35 4.84 0.47 9.20
C TRP A 35 3.39 0.46 9.69
N GLN A 36 3.10 1.14 10.80
CA GLN A 36 1.74 1.30 11.28
C GLN A 36 0.87 2.05 10.26
N TRP A 37 1.37 3.13 9.66
CA TRP A 37 0.65 3.86 8.62
C TRP A 37 0.44 3.02 7.35
N ALA A 38 1.48 2.31 6.89
CA ALA A 38 1.40 1.47 5.70
C ALA A 38 0.36 0.37 5.88
N ASN A 39 0.39 -0.34 7.00
CA ASN A 39 -0.58 -1.38 7.32
C ASN A 39 -2.02 -0.83 7.40
N GLN A 40 -2.24 0.25 8.15
CA GLN A 40 -3.57 0.83 8.31
C GLN A 40 -4.17 1.34 6.99
N SER A 41 -3.36 2.02 6.17
CA SER A 41 -3.82 2.55 4.88
C SER A 41 -4.11 1.44 3.87
N ILE A 42 -3.29 0.39 3.83
CA ILE A 42 -3.53 -0.79 2.98
C ILE A 42 -4.83 -1.50 3.40
N VAL A 43 -5.01 -1.79 4.69
CA VAL A 43 -6.22 -2.44 5.22
C VAL A 43 -7.47 -1.63 4.86
N ALA A 44 -7.45 -0.31 5.07
CA ALA A 44 -8.57 0.55 4.75
C ALA A 44 -8.95 0.53 3.26
N ILE A 45 -7.95 0.48 2.35
CA ILE A 45 -8.21 0.33 0.92
C ILE A 45 -8.81 -1.05 0.63
N CYS A 46 -8.22 -2.12 1.14
CA CYS A 46 -8.70 -3.48 0.91
C CYS A 46 -10.15 -3.66 1.38
N GLU A 47 -10.49 -3.16 2.57
CA GLU A 47 -11.85 -3.18 3.11
C GLU A 47 -12.83 -2.38 2.24
N LYS A 48 -12.43 -1.18 1.76
CA LYS A 48 -13.24 -0.35 0.84
C LYS A 48 -13.61 -1.11 -0.44
N TYR A 49 -12.72 -1.98 -0.92
CA TYR A 49 -12.94 -2.82 -2.08
C TYR A 49 -13.57 -4.18 -1.77
N GLY A 50 -14.05 -4.39 -0.54
CA GLY A 50 -14.71 -5.64 -0.14
C GLY A 50 -13.74 -6.82 -0.03
N ASN A 51 -12.47 -6.56 0.28
CA ASN A 51 -11.40 -7.55 0.35
C ASN A 51 -11.28 -8.40 -0.93
N ASP A 52 -11.42 -7.73 -2.08
CA ASP A 52 -11.22 -8.38 -3.37
C ASP A 52 -9.82 -9.00 -3.50
N SER A 53 -9.78 -10.20 -4.07
CA SER A 53 -8.55 -11.00 -4.15
C SER A 53 -7.43 -10.35 -4.96
N LEU A 54 -7.75 -9.63 -6.04
CA LEU A 54 -6.74 -9.00 -6.89
C LEU A 54 -6.16 -7.76 -6.22
N ILE A 55 -7.01 -6.97 -5.57
CA ILE A 55 -6.60 -5.77 -4.82
C ILE A 55 -5.74 -6.14 -3.62
N ASN A 56 -6.18 -7.14 -2.84
CA ASN A 56 -5.39 -7.70 -1.74
C ASN A 56 -4.03 -8.22 -2.23
N GLY A 57 -4.03 -8.98 -3.33
CA GLY A 57 -2.82 -9.51 -3.94
C GLY A 57 -1.84 -8.40 -4.36
N GLN A 58 -2.34 -7.32 -4.97
CA GLN A 58 -1.49 -6.19 -5.36
C GLN A 58 -0.85 -5.50 -4.15
N PHE A 59 -1.59 -5.28 -3.06
CA PHE A 59 -1.00 -4.67 -1.87
C PHE A 59 -0.09 -5.62 -1.10
N HIS A 60 -0.33 -6.94 -1.15
CA HIS A 60 0.60 -7.92 -0.61
C HIS A 60 1.96 -7.87 -1.32
N LEU A 61 1.96 -7.80 -2.66
CA LEU A 61 3.20 -7.64 -3.44
C LEU A 61 3.95 -6.34 -3.09
N ILE A 62 3.22 -5.25 -2.86
CA ILE A 62 3.81 -3.97 -2.42
C ILE A 62 4.40 -4.12 -1.01
N TRP A 63 3.70 -4.81 -0.11
CA TRP A 63 4.18 -5.07 1.24
C TRP A 63 5.48 -5.87 1.24
N GLU A 64 5.53 -6.99 0.51
CA GLU A 64 6.74 -7.81 0.36
C GLU A 64 7.90 -6.99 -0.20
N TRP A 65 7.64 -6.13 -1.19
CA TRP A 65 8.66 -5.24 -1.74
C TRP A 65 9.19 -4.22 -0.71
N LEU A 66 8.33 -3.69 0.16
CA LEU A 66 8.75 -2.80 1.24
C LEU A 66 9.59 -3.55 2.29
N GLU A 67 9.20 -4.76 2.66
CA GLU A 67 9.96 -5.60 3.61
C GLU A 67 11.34 -5.95 3.05
N ASP A 68 11.42 -6.33 1.78
CA ASP A 68 12.67 -6.57 1.06
C ASP A 68 13.61 -5.36 1.16
N LYS A 69 13.10 -4.16 0.85
CA LYS A 69 13.87 -2.91 0.94
C LYS A 69 14.30 -2.57 2.36
N ALA A 70 13.45 -2.84 3.36
CA ALA A 70 13.78 -2.64 4.77
C ALA A 70 14.91 -3.57 5.25
N ASN A 71 15.05 -4.74 4.63
CA ASN A 71 16.05 -5.76 4.96
C ASN A 71 17.35 -5.65 4.15
N GLY A 72 17.51 -4.61 3.32
CA GLY A 72 18.73 -4.35 2.56
C GLY A 72 18.64 -4.67 1.06
N GLY A 73 17.52 -5.21 0.60
CA GLY A 73 17.20 -5.46 -0.81
C GLY A 73 17.95 -6.59 -1.51
#